data_AF-A0A5J4PVV0-F1
#
_entry.id   AF-A0A5J4PVV0-F1
#
_cell.length_a   1.000
_cell.length_b   1.000
_cell.length_c   1.000
_cell.angle_alpha   90.00
_cell.angle_beta   90.00
_cell.angle_gamma   90.00
#
_symmetry.space_group_name_H-M   'P 1'
#
loop_
_entity.id
_entity.type
_entity.pdbx_description
1 polymer ?
#
loop_
_entity_poly.entity_id
_entity_poly.type
_entity_poly.pdbx_seq_one_letter_code
_entity_poly.pdbx_strand_id
1 'polypeptide(L)'
;MILEKYFRKKIAESERVTSIGNHWDNKGKNEIDLMALSDLDKTATVAEIRRNSKRIDMNLLAVKADSIKKELRKYKVELKGLSMNDM
;
A
#
# COMPACT_ATOMS: atom_id res chain seq x y z
N MET A 1 7.23 1.10 -10.50
CA MET A 1 6.90 0.84 -11.94
C MET A 1 5.79 1.77 -12.47
N ILE A 2 5.43 1.72 -13.77
CA ILE A 2 4.32 2.53 -14.37
C ILE A 2 2.97 2.26 -13.66
N LEU A 3 2.67 0.99 -13.36
CA LEU A 3 1.40 0.61 -12.71
C LEU A 3 1.30 1.14 -11.28
N GLU A 4 2.38 1.11 -10.50
CA GLU A 4 2.42 1.76 -9.18
C GLU A 4 2.21 3.28 -9.28
N LYS A 5 2.87 3.94 -10.24
CA LYS A 5 2.68 5.38 -10.46
C LYS A 5 1.22 5.70 -10.79
N TYR A 6 0.58 4.87 -11.62
CA TYR A 6 -0.84 4.99 -11.93
C TYR A 6 -1.72 4.89 -10.68
N PHE A 7 -1.57 3.84 -9.86
CA PHE A 7 -2.38 3.67 -8.66
C PHE A 7 -2.14 4.74 -7.60
N ARG A 8 -0.88 5.20 -7.46
CA ARG A 8 -0.58 6.32 -6.56
C ARG A 8 -1.28 7.59 -7.01
N LYS A 9 -1.24 7.89 -8.30
CA LYS A 9 -1.94 9.05 -8.85
C LYS A 9 -3.46 8.91 -8.65
N LYS A 10 -4.03 7.75 -8.98
CA LYS A 10 -5.46 7.45 -8.80
C LYS A 10 -5.90 7.65 -7.35
N ILE A 11 -5.16 7.11 -6.38
CA ILE A 11 -5.48 7.25 -4.95
C ILE A 11 -5.28 8.70 -4.47
N ALA A 12 -4.19 9.36 -4.87
CA ALA A 12 -3.94 10.75 -4.52
C ALA A 12 -5.03 11.72 -5.04
N GLU A 13 -5.65 11.40 -6.18
CA GLU A 13 -6.71 12.20 -6.77
C GLU A 13 -8.11 11.88 -6.22
N SER A 14 -8.35 10.64 -5.76
CA SER A 14 -9.69 10.17 -5.34
C SER A 14 -9.90 10.07 -3.83
N GLU A 15 -8.84 9.92 -3.05
CA GLU A 15 -8.89 9.75 -1.59
C GLU A 15 -8.32 10.98 -0.86
N ARG A 16 -8.80 11.24 0.36
CA ARG A 16 -8.26 12.30 1.24
C ARG A 16 -6.97 11.84 1.93
N VAL A 17 -5.98 11.47 1.12
CA VAL A 17 -4.67 11.02 1.60
C VAL A 17 -3.78 12.22 1.92
N THR A 18 -3.10 12.17 3.05
CA THR A 18 -2.11 13.16 3.48
C THR A 18 -0.68 12.77 3.08
N SER A 19 -0.45 11.48 2.81
CA SER A 19 0.83 10.98 2.31
C SER A 19 0.62 9.73 1.46
N ILE A 20 1.43 9.56 0.41
CA ILE A 20 1.41 8.37 -0.44
C ILE A 20 2.79 8.04 -1.00
N GLY A 21 3.19 6.77 -0.94
CA GLY A 21 4.55 6.34 -1.21
C GLY A 21 4.71 4.83 -1.38
N ASN A 22 5.94 4.38 -1.61
CA ASN A 22 6.37 3.00 -1.37
C ASN A 22 7.01 3.00 0.01
N HIS A 23 7.08 1.82 0.58
CA HIS A 23 7.84 1.61 1.79
C HIS A 23 8.80 0.45 1.61
N TRP A 24 10.01 0.60 2.12
CA TRP A 24 11.04 -0.43 2.15
C TRP A 24 11.48 -0.59 3.60
N ASP A 25 11.59 -1.83 4.07
CA ASP A 25 12.25 -2.05 5.34
C ASP A 25 13.74 -1.61 5.30
N ASN A 26 14.34 -1.38 6.47
CA ASN A 26 15.74 -0.96 6.58
C ASN A 26 16.75 -1.94 5.94
N LYS A 27 16.33 -3.15 5.58
CA LYS A 27 17.15 -4.19 4.95
C LYS A 27 16.91 -4.28 3.44
N GLY A 28 16.00 -3.48 2.89
CA GLY A 28 15.57 -3.52 1.49
C GLY A 28 14.93 -4.85 1.07
N LYS A 29 14.54 -5.71 2.01
CA LYS A 29 14.03 -7.06 1.72
C LYS A 29 12.52 -7.09 1.55
N ASN A 30 11.82 -6.19 2.23
CA ASN A 30 10.37 -6.12 2.19
C ASN A 30 9.93 -4.80 1.55
N GLU A 31 9.62 -4.85 0.26
CA GLU A 31 8.97 -3.76 -0.45
C GLU A 31 7.45 -3.84 -0.29
N ILE A 32 6.86 -2.70 0.05
CA ILE A 32 5.44 -2.40 -0.07
C ILE A 32 5.27 -1.44 -1.26
N ASP A 33 4.61 -1.94 -2.30
CA ASP A 33 4.46 -1.25 -3.59
C ASP A 33 3.70 0.08 -3.45
N LEU A 34 2.73 0.14 -2.52
CA LEU A 34 1.98 1.35 -2.21
C LEU A 34 1.56 1.40 -0.74
N MET A 35 1.83 2.55 -0.11
CA MET A 35 1.32 2.93 1.19
C MET A 35 0.69 4.31 1.07
N ALA A 36 -0.57 4.45 1.48
CA ALA A 36 -1.25 5.73 1.56
C ALA A 36 -1.75 5.96 2.98
N LEU A 37 -1.55 7.15 3.53
CA LEU A 37 -1.96 7.54 4.88
C LEU A 37 -2.99 8.66 4.78
N SER A 38 -4.02 8.59 5.60
CA SER A 38 -4.89 9.73 5.89
C SER A 38 -4.78 10.09 7.36
N ASP A 39 -4.05 11.16 7.68
CA ASP A 39 -3.92 11.62 9.06
C ASP A 39 -5.22 12.21 9.61
N LEU A 40 -6.10 12.71 8.74
CA LEU A 40 -7.41 13.22 9.12
C LEU A 40 -8.37 12.08 9.46
N ASP A 41 -8.48 11.10 8.57
CA ASP A 41 -9.41 9.97 8.73
C ASP A 41 -8.82 8.85 9.61
N LYS A 42 -7.54 8.95 10.01
CA LYS A 42 -6.78 7.92 10.75
C LYS A 42 -6.83 6.56 10.07
N THR A 43 -6.72 6.52 8.76
CA THR A 43 -6.65 5.30 7.96
C THR A 43 -5.30 5.16 7.26
N ALA A 44 -4.92 3.91 6.98
CA ALA A 44 -3.75 3.60 6.19
C ALA A 44 -4.09 2.49 5.20
N THR A 45 -3.82 2.70 3.92
CA THR A 45 -3.91 1.68 2.88
C THR A 45 -2.52 1.14 2.61
N VAL A 46 -2.34 -0.17 2.74
CA VAL A 46 -1.11 -0.89 2.40
C VAL A 46 -1.44 -1.85 1.27
N ALA A 47 -0.76 -1.71 0.13
CA ALA A 47 -1.11 -2.45 -1.06
C ALA A 47 0.09 -3.08 -1.78
N GLU A 48 -0.18 -4.26 -2.34
CA GLU A 48 0.69 -4.94 -3.29
C GLU A 48 0.12 -4.78 -4.69
N ILE A 49 0.99 -4.50 -5.66
CA ILE A 49 0.64 -4.18 -7.05
C ILE A 49 1.23 -5.24 -7.97
N ARG A 50 0.36 -5.95 -8.69
CA ARG A 50 0.76 -6.99 -9.64
C ARG A 50 -0.02 -6.87 -10.92
N ARG A 51 0.64 -6.99 -12.08
CA ARG A 51 -0.08 -6.97 -13.37
C ARG A 51 -1.18 -8.04 -13.44
N ASN A 52 -0.90 -9.25 -12.96
CA ASN A 52 -1.84 -10.35 -12.85
C ASN A 52 -2.26 -10.49 -11.37
N SER A 53 -3.56 -10.33 -11.09
CA SER A 53 -4.12 -10.43 -9.74
C SER A 53 -3.83 -11.77 -9.06
N LYS A 54 -3.69 -12.87 -9.83
CA LYS A 54 -3.35 -14.20 -9.29
C LYS A 54 -1.96 -14.27 -8.64
N ARG A 55 -1.10 -13.27 -8.87
CA ARG A 55 0.24 -13.18 -8.27
C ARG A 55 0.28 -12.36 -6.99
N ILE A 56 -0.86 -11.85 -6.54
CA ILE A 56 -0.96 -11.10 -5.28
C ILE A 56 -1.01 -12.11 -4.14
N ASP A 57 -0.07 -11.98 -3.20
CA ASP A 57 -0.04 -12.76 -1.97
C ASP A 57 -0.46 -11.87 -0.79
N MET A 58 -1.72 -11.98 -0.40
CA MET A 58 -2.26 -11.19 0.72
C MET A 58 -1.69 -11.60 2.08
N ASN A 59 -1.26 -12.86 2.23
CA ASN A 59 -0.63 -13.31 3.47
C ASN A 59 0.75 -12.68 3.61
N LEU A 60 1.54 -12.65 2.53
CA LEU A 60 2.82 -11.96 2.51
C LEU A 60 2.65 -10.46 2.75
N LEU A 61 1.64 -9.83 2.14
CA LEU A 61 1.33 -8.42 2.38
C LEU A 61 0.99 -8.14 3.85
N ALA A 62 0.21 -9.02 4.51
CA ALA A 62 -0.08 -8.91 5.93
C ALA A 62 1.18 -9.01 6.79
N VAL A 63 2.10 -9.93 6.47
CA VAL A 63 3.40 -10.05 7.14
C VAL A 63 4.25 -8.78 6.96
N LYS A 64 4.28 -8.21 5.75
CA LYS A 64 4.96 -6.94 5.48
C LYS A 64 4.35 -5.79 6.30
N ALA A 65 3.03 -5.70 6.36
CA ALA A 65 2.34 -4.69 7.16
C ALA A 65 2.59 -4.85 8.67
N ASP A 66 2.68 -6.07 9.20
CA ASP A 66 3.03 -6.30 10.61
C ASP A 66 4.44 -5.82 10.94
N SER A 67 5.38 -5.93 9.99
CA SER A 67 6.78 -5.49 10.20
C SER A 67 6.90 -3.97 10.47
N ILE A 68 5.93 -3.19 9.98
CA ILE A 68 5.85 -1.73 10.14
C ILE A 68 4.72 -1.29 11.07
N LYS A 69 4.13 -2.21 11.85
CA LYS A 69 2.97 -1.92 12.72
C LYS A 69 3.19 -0.75 13.70
N LYS A 70 4.45 -0.47 14.07
CA LYS A 70 4.78 0.67 14.93
C LYS A 70 4.48 2.00 14.23
N GLU A 71 4.79 2.10 12.93
CA GLU A 71 4.49 3.27 12.09
C GLU A 71 2.98 3.40 11.86
N LEU A 72 2.30 2.26 11.72
CA LEU A 72 0.86 2.20 11.45
C LEU A 72 -0.02 2.24 12.71
N ARG A 73 0.57 2.29 13.92
CA ARG A 73 -0.13 2.08 15.20
C ARG A 73 -1.35 2.97 15.42
N LYS A 74 -1.34 4.19 14.88
CA LYS A 74 -2.42 5.19 15.03
C LYS A 74 -3.48 5.14 13.93
N TYR A 75 -3.36 4.21 12.98
CA TYR A 75 -4.23 4.12 11.82
C TYR A 75 -5.01 2.80 11.81
N LYS A 76 -6.24 2.86 11.29
CA LYS A 76 -6.95 1.67 10.84
C LYS A 76 -6.34 1.24 9.50
N VAL A 77 -5.69 0.09 9.51
CA VAL A 77 -4.98 -0.44 8.33
C VAL A 77 -5.94 -1.24 7.45
N GLU A 78 -5.95 -0.94 6.16
CA GLU A 78 -6.59 -1.72 5.11
C GLU A 78 -5.51 -2.33 4.20
N LEU A 79 -5.62 -3.62 3.93
CA LEU A 79 -4.74 -4.32 3.00
C LEU A 79 -5.44 -4.46 1.66
N LYS A 80 -4.79 -4.03 0.57
CA LYS A 80 -5.35 -4.13 -0.80
C LYS A 80 -4.41 -4.87 -1.75
N GLY A 81 -4.98 -5.73 -2.57
CA GLY A 81 -4.33 -6.23 -3.77
C GLY A 81 -4.80 -5.39 -4.97
N LEU A 82 -3.87 -4.80 -5.73
CA LEU A 82 -4.19 -4.02 -6.92
C LEU A 82 -3.53 -4.60 -8.16
N SER A 83 -4.26 -4.58 -9.28
CA SER A 83 -3.83 -5.18 -10.53
C SER A 83 -4.33 -4.45 -11.77
N MET A 84 -3.99 -4.94 -12.96
CA MET A 84 -4.55 -4.39 -14.21
C MET A 84 -6.08 -4.45 -14.24
N ASN A 85 -6.70 -5.36 -13.49
CA ASN A 85 -8.16 -5.48 -13.41
C ASN A 85 -8.81 -4.35 -12.59
N ASP A 86 -8.02 -3.61 -11.80
CA ASP A 86 -8.47 -2.56 -10.89
C ASP A 86 -8.22 -1.14 -11.43
N MET A 87 -7.76 -1.05 -12.69
CA MET A 87 -7.61 0.22 -13.42
C MET A 87 -8.97 0.86 -13.67
#